data_AF-L7MJT0-F1
#
_entry.id   AF-L7MJT0-F1
#
_cell.length_a   1.000
_cell.length_b   1.000
_cell.length_c   1.000
_cell.angle_alpha   90.00
_cell.angle_beta   90.00
_cell.angle_gamma   90.00
#
_symmetry.space_group_name_H-M   'P 1'
#
loop_
_entity.id
_entity.type
_entity.pdbx_description
1 polymer ?
#
loop_
_entity_poly.entity_id
_entity_poly.type
_entity_poly.pdbx_seq_one_letter_code
_entity_poly.pdbx_strand_id
1 'polypeptide(L)'
;RTKRYNSLLNSESRLRSHKFQKTFTLQCRPPGRYRARSLLSSAASTPELVAFVDAAQYPGTANFVVVVTDLHGKLLTQASLRDTTPARAEQAAIALAVAIPTRTRIFTDSSAAARAFMTGSVCEQAAHILTKSSNFTEIDGHITWFPAHMGKDVHPALPNANELAHARVRELSHRDGQSASNLREGTRQLDSLLTFNEICKQYQLSRRMLPLPHPQLSRAQSITLRMLQTGTYPSPLIYSKFIESINPHCPHCDERRCTLSHMLWQCTTLRNGEPLSTEDAWRTAITSSDRESKSGLSRGPALWRRGSPYLSPRGCCPQPTPPLLRGIGSPGQFINKVH
;
A
#
# COMPACT_ATOMS: atom_id res chain seq x y z
N ARG A 1 30.44 3.28 44.25
CA ARG A 1 29.76 3.41 42.93
C ARG A 1 30.00 2.20 42.01
N THR A 2 31.23 1.68 41.89
CA THR A 2 31.60 0.54 41.01
C THR A 2 30.89 -0.80 41.29
N LYS A 3 30.61 -1.16 42.56
CA LYS A 3 29.93 -2.46 42.86
C LYS A 3 28.50 -2.60 42.29
N ARG A 4 27.76 -1.50 42.04
CA ARG A 4 26.43 -1.55 41.38
C ARG A 4 26.50 -1.70 39.85
N TYR A 5 27.63 -1.36 39.23
CA TYR A 5 27.80 -1.47 37.78
C TYR A 5 28.01 -2.94 37.37
N ASN A 6 28.82 -3.66 38.15
CA ASN A 6 29.09 -5.09 37.91
C ASN A 6 27.89 -6.00 38.21
N SER A 7 26.95 -5.60 39.09
CA SER A 7 25.70 -6.35 39.28
C SER A 7 24.75 -6.20 38.08
N LEU A 8 24.70 -5.03 37.45
CA LEU A 8 23.90 -4.80 36.23
C LEU A 8 24.46 -5.61 35.05
N LEU A 9 25.77 -5.56 34.82
CA LEU A 9 26.45 -6.40 33.81
C LEU A 9 26.27 -7.90 34.07
N ASN A 10 26.20 -8.35 35.33
CA ASN A 10 25.94 -9.76 35.67
C ASN A 10 24.46 -10.17 35.53
N SER A 11 23.51 -9.23 35.61
CA SER A 11 22.11 -9.49 35.20
C SER A 11 21.93 -9.50 33.68
N GLU A 12 22.60 -8.59 32.96
CA GLU A 12 22.61 -8.55 31.50
C GLU A 12 23.26 -9.80 30.88
N SER A 13 24.30 -10.35 31.51
CA SER A 13 24.95 -11.58 31.06
C SER A 13 24.13 -12.84 31.35
N ARG A 14 23.39 -12.91 32.47
CA ARG A 14 22.47 -14.04 32.76
C ARG A 14 21.29 -14.12 31.78
N LEU A 15 20.79 -13.00 31.28
CA LEU A 15 19.72 -12.97 30.27
C LEU A 15 20.18 -13.44 28.88
N ARG A 16 21.48 -13.54 28.62
CA ARG A 16 22.02 -14.00 27.31
C ARG A 16 22.15 -15.52 27.15
N SER A 17 21.91 -16.31 28.20
CA SER A 17 22.18 -17.77 28.17
C SER A 17 21.04 -18.66 27.70
N HIS A 18 19.79 -18.17 27.62
CA HIS A 18 18.70 -18.97 27.04
C HIS A 18 18.66 -18.79 25.52
N LYS A 19 19.27 -19.74 24.80
CA LYS A 19 19.26 -19.81 23.34
C LYS A 19 17.83 -20.05 22.81
N PHE A 20 17.10 -18.97 22.52
CA PHE A 20 15.89 -19.03 21.70
C PHE A 20 16.25 -19.31 20.23
N GLN A 21 16.43 -20.59 19.88
CA GLN A 21 16.51 -21.03 18.49
C GLN A 21 15.10 -21.37 17.97
N LYS A 22 14.33 -20.37 17.53
CA LYS A 22 13.17 -20.58 16.66
C LYS A 22 13.54 -20.17 15.23
N THR A 23 13.53 -21.14 14.33
CA THR A 23 13.75 -20.97 12.89
C THR A 23 12.62 -20.16 12.26
N PHE A 24 12.95 -19.06 11.56
CA PHE A 24 11.99 -18.28 10.79
C PHE A 24 12.22 -18.46 9.29
N THR A 25 11.31 -19.17 8.62
CA THR A 25 11.25 -19.23 7.16
C THR A 25 10.60 -17.97 6.61
N LEU A 26 11.36 -17.16 5.88
CA LEU A 26 10.83 -16.05 5.07
C LEU A 26 10.16 -16.61 3.81
N GLN A 27 8.90 -17.05 3.95
CA GLN A 27 8.10 -17.45 2.80
C GLN A 27 7.65 -16.21 2.00
N CYS A 28 7.69 -16.29 0.67
CA CYS A 28 7.41 -15.19 -0.25
C CYS A 28 6.10 -14.47 0.11
N ARG A 29 6.14 -13.14 0.31
CA ARG A 29 4.99 -12.34 0.75
C ARG A 29 3.80 -12.47 -0.22
N PRO A 30 2.69 -13.15 0.13
CA PRO A 30 1.45 -13.00 -0.62
C PRO A 30 0.87 -11.60 -0.39
N PRO A 31 -0.07 -11.11 -1.22
CA PRO A 31 -0.67 -9.79 -1.02
C PRO A 31 -1.33 -9.71 0.36
N GLY A 32 -1.21 -8.56 1.04
CA GLY A 32 -1.51 -8.41 2.47
C GLY A 32 -2.86 -8.98 2.92
N ARG A 33 -3.91 -8.82 2.09
CA ARG A 33 -5.25 -9.37 2.35
C ARG A 33 -5.28 -10.90 2.43
N TYR A 34 -4.58 -11.62 1.54
CA TYR A 34 -4.52 -13.09 1.61
C TYR A 34 -3.79 -13.56 2.87
N ARG A 35 -2.72 -12.86 3.26
CA ARG A 35 -2.01 -13.14 4.52
C ARG A 35 -2.90 -12.91 5.72
N ALA A 36 -3.55 -11.75 5.81
CA ALA A 36 -4.47 -11.42 6.90
C ALA A 36 -5.65 -12.41 6.98
N ARG A 37 -6.24 -12.79 5.84
CA ARG A 37 -7.29 -13.82 5.78
C ARG A 37 -6.80 -15.17 6.33
N SER A 38 -5.63 -15.64 5.89
CA SER A 38 -5.02 -16.89 6.37
C SER A 38 -4.71 -16.86 7.87
N LEU A 39 -4.18 -15.74 8.38
CA LEU A 39 -3.93 -15.55 9.81
C LEU A 39 -5.23 -15.54 10.62
N LEU A 40 -6.32 -14.93 10.13
CA LEU A 40 -7.63 -14.98 10.79
C LEU A 40 -8.22 -16.40 10.80
N SER A 41 -8.13 -17.15 9.69
CA SER A 41 -8.56 -18.56 9.66
C SER A 41 -7.73 -19.42 10.62
N SER A 42 -6.42 -19.18 10.71
CA SER A 42 -5.54 -19.87 11.67
C SER A 42 -5.78 -19.43 13.12
N ALA A 43 -6.21 -18.20 13.37
CA ALA A 43 -6.58 -17.74 14.71
C ALA A 43 -7.91 -18.39 15.16
N ALA A 44 -8.86 -18.54 14.25
CA ALA A 44 -10.17 -19.15 14.51
C ALA A 44 -10.13 -20.65 14.83
N SER A 45 -9.00 -21.35 14.58
CA SER A 45 -8.86 -22.76 14.97
C SER A 45 -8.55 -22.97 16.46
N THR A 46 -8.08 -21.92 17.17
CA THR A 46 -7.76 -21.96 18.62
C THR A 46 -8.08 -20.60 19.28
N PRO A 47 -9.33 -20.10 19.23
CA PRO A 47 -9.68 -18.73 19.64
C PRO A 47 -9.40 -18.42 21.12
N GLU A 48 -9.39 -19.44 21.98
CA GLU A 48 -9.02 -19.37 23.39
C GLU A 48 -7.53 -19.04 23.63
N LEU A 49 -6.64 -19.44 22.71
CA LEU A 49 -5.19 -19.16 22.80
C LEU A 49 -4.79 -17.81 22.18
N VAL A 50 -5.71 -17.14 21.48
CA VAL A 50 -5.40 -15.99 20.61
C VAL A 50 -5.59 -14.65 21.31
N ALA A 51 -4.62 -13.75 21.14
CA ALA A 51 -4.74 -12.35 21.53
C ALA A 51 -4.32 -11.41 20.38
N PHE A 52 -5.05 -10.33 20.19
CA PHE A 52 -4.65 -9.19 19.35
C PHE A 52 -4.27 -8.01 20.25
N VAL A 53 -3.24 -7.26 19.88
CA VAL A 53 -2.74 -6.12 20.68
C VAL A 53 -2.65 -4.86 19.84
N ASP A 54 -2.95 -3.72 20.47
CA ASP A 54 -2.72 -2.40 19.89
C ASP A 54 -2.46 -1.33 20.96
N ALA A 55 -1.96 -0.16 20.53
CA ALA A 55 -1.61 0.99 21.35
C ALA A 55 -2.10 2.31 20.71
N ALA A 56 -2.68 3.20 21.51
CA ALA A 56 -3.02 4.56 21.07
C ALA A 56 -2.61 5.63 22.09
N GLN A 57 -2.20 6.78 21.59
CA GLN A 57 -1.88 7.95 22.38
C GLN A 57 -3.16 8.62 22.91
N TYR A 58 -3.18 9.00 24.19
CA TYR A 58 -4.23 9.87 24.74
C TYR A 58 -4.11 11.27 24.11
N PRO A 59 -5.20 11.85 23.56
CA PRO A 59 -5.17 13.15 22.89
C PRO A 59 -4.47 14.24 23.73
N GLY A 60 -3.53 14.96 23.11
CA GLY A 60 -2.83 16.08 23.75
C GLY A 60 -1.79 15.73 24.83
N THR A 61 -1.47 14.46 25.06
CA THR A 61 -0.51 14.05 26.12
C THR A 61 0.59 13.11 25.59
N ALA A 62 1.65 12.89 26.38
CA ALA A 62 2.66 11.86 26.12
C ALA A 62 2.26 10.45 26.64
N ASN A 63 1.02 10.30 27.12
CA ASN A 63 0.51 9.06 27.68
C ASN A 63 -0.13 8.20 26.59
N PHE A 64 -0.07 6.89 26.76
CA PHE A 64 -0.67 5.91 25.86
C PHE A 64 -1.58 4.96 26.62
N VAL A 65 -2.62 4.47 25.97
CA VAL A 65 -3.36 3.26 26.37
C VAL A 65 -2.92 2.10 25.47
N VAL A 66 -2.77 0.93 26.08
CA VAL A 66 -2.52 -0.33 25.38
C VAL A 66 -3.64 -1.32 25.69
N VAL A 67 -4.04 -2.12 24.70
CA VAL A 67 -5.09 -3.13 24.85
C VAL A 67 -4.62 -4.50 24.43
N VAL A 68 -5.29 -5.50 24.99
CA VAL A 68 -5.28 -6.87 24.51
C VAL A 68 -6.73 -7.30 24.31
N THR A 69 -7.08 -7.79 23.13
CA THR A 69 -8.42 -8.30 22.81
C THR A 69 -8.36 -9.75 22.32
N ASP A 70 -9.48 -10.46 22.36
CA ASP A 70 -9.62 -11.74 21.67
C ASP A 70 -9.93 -11.57 20.16
N LEU A 71 -10.19 -12.69 19.48
CA LEU A 71 -10.57 -12.75 18.06
C LEU A 71 -11.86 -11.98 17.73
N HIS A 72 -12.73 -11.73 18.70
CA HIS A 72 -14.00 -11.03 18.53
C HIS A 72 -13.93 -9.57 19.00
N GLY A 73 -12.73 -9.06 19.34
CA GLY A 73 -12.54 -7.70 19.85
C GLY A 73 -12.95 -7.51 21.31
N LYS A 74 -13.30 -8.58 22.03
CA LYS A 74 -13.61 -8.49 23.47
C LYS A 74 -12.32 -8.16 24.21
N LEU A 75 -12.38 -7.13 25.05
CA LEU A 75 -11.24 -6.72 25.86
C LEU A 75 -10.86 -7.82 26.88
N LEU A 76 -9.61 -8.27 26.81
CA LEU A 76 -9.02 -9.22 27.75
C LEU A 76 -8.31 -8.47 28.90
N THR A 77 -7.54 -7.45 28.56
CA THR A 77 -6.93 -6.52 29.53
C THR A 77 -6.53 -5.20 28.85
N GLN A 78 -6.21 -4.19 29.64
CA GLN A 78 -5.73 -2.89 29.20
C GLN A 78 -4.74 -2.32 30.22
N ALA A 79 -3.84 -1.43 29.79
CA ALA A 79 -3.01 -0.64 30.69
C ALA A 79 -2.81 0.77 30.15
N SER A 80 -2.49 1.71 31.04
CA SER A 80 -2.10 3.08 30.67
C SER A 80 -0.62 3.27 30.97
N LEU A 81 0.10 3.83 30.02
CA LEU A 81 1.54 4.08 30.05
C LEU A 81 1.78 5.59 30.08
N ARG A 82 2.63 6.04 31.00
CA ARG A 82 3.04 7.46 31.08
C ARG A 82 4.32 7.70 30.29
N ASP A 83 4.45 8.91 29.76
CA ASP A 83 5.67 9.46 29.17
C ASP A 83 6.40 8.48 28.22
N THR A 84 5.67 8.00 27.21
CA THR A 84 6.14 6.93 26.32
C THR A 84 6.05 7.32 24.84
N THR A 85 6.64 6.51 23.97
CA THR A 85 6.60 6.68 22.51
C THR A 85 5.76 5.56 21.88
N PRO A 86 5.23 5.74 20.65
CA PRO A 86 4.46 4.69 19.97
C PRO A 86 5.17 3.33 19.95
N ALA A 87 6.43 3.30 19.52
CA ALA A 87 7.22 2.06 19.47
C ALA A 87 7.47 1.40 20.84
N ARG A 88 7.50 2.17 21.94
CA ARG A 88 7.59 1.62 23.31
C ARG A 88 6.22 1.13 23.79
N ALA A 89 5.14 1.81 23.42
CA ALA A 89 3.76 1.42 23.75
C ALA A 89 3.35 0.13 23.03
N GLU A 90 3.65 -0.03 21.74
CA GLU A 90 3.43 -1.26 20.97
C GLU A 90 4.14 -2.47 21.61
N GLN A 91 5.39 -2.31 22.05
CA GLN A 91 6.13 -3.36 22.75
C GLN A 91 5.52 -3.68 24.12
N ALA A 92 5.06 -2.68 24.85
CA ALA A 92 4.36 -2.88 26.12
C ALA A 92 2.99 -3.56 25.94
N ALA A 93 2.30 -3.35 24.82
CA ALA A 93 1.07 -4.05 24.47
C ALA A 93 1.31 -5.56 24.26
N ILE A 94 2.38 -5.93 23.55
CA ILE A 94 2.83 -7.33 23.42
C ILE A 94 3.17 -7.91 24.80
N ALA A 95 3.96 -7.19 25.62
CA ALA A 95 4.32 -7.65 26.97
C ALA A 95 3.09 -7.91 27.86
N LEU A 96 2.07 -7.05 27.74
CA LEU A 96 0.81 -7.18 28.47
C LEU A 96 -0.01 -8.39 28.02
N ALA A 97 0.02 -8.76 26.73
CA ALA A 97 -0.59 -9.99 26.25
C ALA A 97 0.18 -11.24 26.69
N VAL A 98 1.52 -11.20 26.67
CA VAL A 98 2.40 -12.27 27.17
C VAL A 98 2.14 -12.57 28.65
N ALA A 99 1.78 -11.55 29.45
CA ALA A 99 1.46 -11.74 30.86
C ALA A 99 0.18 -12.57 31.11
N ILE A 100 -0.69 -12.77 30.09
CA ILE A 100 -1.90 -13.60 30.19
C ILE A 100 -1.53 -15.07 29.88
N PRO A 101 -1.51 -15.98 30.86
CA PRO A 101 -0.97 -17.34 30.67
C PRO A 101 -1.78 -18.19 29.67
N THR A 102 -3.06 -17.89 29.44
CA THR A 102 -3.89 -18.61 28.47
C THR A 102 -3.70 -18.15 27.01
N ARG A 103 -2.96 -17.05 26.75
CA ARG A 103 -2.91 -16.39 25.43
C ARG A 103 -1.55 -16.57 24.76
N THR A 104 -1.25 -17.79 24.33
CA THR A 104 0.04 -18.15 23.72
C THR A 104 0.22 -17.64 22.28
N ARG A 105 -0.83 -17.23 21.58
CA ARG A 105 -0.78 -16.79 20.17
C ARG A 105 -1.10 -15.31 20.04
N ILE A 106 -0.07 -14.47 19.94
CA ILE A 106 -0.20 -13.01 20.00
C ILE A 106 -0.04 -12.41 18.61
N PHE A 107 -0.99 -11.57 18.18
CA PHE A 107 -1.00 -10.88 16.91
C PHE A 107 -0.83 -9.37 17.11
N THR A 108 0.08 -8.78 16.35
CA THR A 108 0.37 -7.33 16.35
C THR A 108 0.68 -6.90 14.93
N ASP A 109 0.23 -5.73 14.50
CA ASP A 109 0.59 -5.16 13.20
C ASP A 109 1.89 -4.33 13.22
N SER A 110 2.41 -3.98 14.40
CA SER A 110 3.75 -3.44 14.56
C SER A 110 4.84 -4.49 14.29
N SER A 111 5.35 -4.46 13.05
CA SER A 111 6.53 -5.27 12.68
C SER A 111 7.80 -4.89 13.46
N ALA A 112 7.88 -3.67 14.00
CA ALA A 112 9.00 -3.20 14.79
C ALA A 112 8.97 -3.82 16.21
N ALA A 113 7.80 -3.78 16.87
CA ALA A 113 7.62 -4.41 18.17
C ALA A 113 7.77 -5.94 18.09
N ALA A 114 7.19 -6.58 17.06
CA ALA A 114 7.39 -8.01 16.82
C ALA A 114 8.88 -8.39 16.68
N ARG A 115 9.67 -7.62 15.92
CA ARG A 115 11.13 -7.84 15.83
C ARG A 115 11.86 -7.64 17.16
N ALA A 116 11.52 -6.61 17.92
CA ALA A 116 12.16 -6.34 19.21
C ALA A 116 12.02 -7.53 20.18
N PHE A 117 10.86 -8.20 20.19
CA PHE A 117 10.68 -9.46 20.92
C PHE A 117 11.48 -10.61 20.31
N MET A 118 11.47 -10.78 18.99
CA MET A 118 12.25 -11.83 18.31
C MET A 118 13.76 -11.73 18.56
N THR A 119 14.31 -10.51 18.73
CA THR A 119 15.74 -10.29 19.02
C THR A 119 16.04 -10.11 20.51
N GLY A 120 15.06 -10.27 21.40
CA GLY A 120 15.22 -10.03 22.84
C GLY A 120 15.59 -8.59 23.21
N SER A 121 15.38 -7.64 22.31
CA SER A 121 15.79 -6.23 22.42
C SER A 121 14.60 -5.32 22.80
N VAL A 122 13.83 -5.74 23.81
CA VAL A 122 12.60 -5.04 24.25
C VAL A 122 12.90 -3.80 25.11
N CYS A 123 11.99 -2.84 25.09
CA CYS A 123 12.08 -1.62 25.89
C CYS A 123 11.90 -1.88 27.40
N GLU A 124 12.36 -0.93 28.22
CA GLU A 124 12.29 -1.01 29.68
C GLU A 124 10.86 -1.24 30.21
N GLN A 125 9.83 -0.57 29.68
CA GLN A 125 8.45 -0.79 30.11
C GLN A 125 7.97 -2.22 29.80
N ALA A 126 8.30 -2.75 28.62
CA ALA A 126 7.96 -4.11 28.23
C ALA A 126 8.69 -5.12 29.14
N ALA A 127 9.99 -4.94 29.39
CA ALA A 127 10.76 -5.74 30.33
C ALA A 127 10.20 -5.68 31.76
N HIS A 128 9.72 -4.52 32.21
CA HIS A 128 9.12 -4.35 33.54
C HIS A 128 7.77 -5.07 33.67
N ILE A 129 6.95 -5.10 32.62
CA ILE A 129 5.71 -5.88 32.58
C ILE A 129 6.03 -7.39 32.61
N LEU A 130 6.98 -7.84 31.78
CA LEU A 130 7.39 -9.24 31.70
C LEU A 130 7.98 -9.76 33.02
N THR A 131 8.91 -9.03 33.63
CA THR A 131 9.58 -9.43 34.89
C THR A 131 8.65 -9.43 36.11
N LYS A 132 7.54 -8.70 36.06
CA LYS A 132 6.47 -8.76 37.07
C LYS A 132 5.46 -9.88 36.85
N SER A 133 5.44 -10.49 35.66
CA SER A 133 4.58 -11.65 35.40
C SER A 133 5.21 -12.92 35.96
N SER A 134 4.43 -13.70 36.71
CA SER A 134 4.85 -15.02 37.23
C SER A 134 5.12 -16.05 36.13
N ASN A 135 4.73 -15.73 34.89
CA ASN A 135 4.64 -16.67 33.76
C ASN A 135 5.83 -16.56 32.80
N PHE A 136 6.81 -15.69 33.09
CA PHE A 136 7.91 -15.35 32.17
C PHE A 136 8.81 -16.54 31.79
N THR A 137 8.93 -17.56 32.64
CA THR A 137 9.91 -18.65 32.49
C THR A 137 9.53 -19.73 31.48
N GLU A 138 8.29 -19.80 31.00
CA GLU A 138 7.80 -20.93 30.20
C GLU A 138 6.88 -20.51 29.03
N ILE A 139 7.16 -19.32 28.46
CA ILE A 139 6.38 -18.77 27.34
C ILE A 139 6.74 -19.51 26.04
N ASP A 140 6.07 -20.63 25.74
CA ASP A 140 5.99 -21.15 24.36
C ASP A 140 5.01 -20.31 23.51
N GLY A 141 5.23 -19.00 23.52
CA GLY A 141 4.43 -18.00 22.83
C GLY A 141 4.85 -17.84 21.37
N HIS A 142 3.87 -17.57 20.52
CA HIS A 142 4.04 -17.27 19.10
C HIS A 142 3.55 -15.86 18.81
N ILE A 143 4.49 -14.91 18.75
CA ILE A 143 4.22 -13.53 18.31
C ILE A 143 4.22 -13.51 16.77
N THR A 144 3.08 -13.16 16.19
CA THR A 144 2.83 -13.17 14.75
C THR A 144 2.53 -11.76 14.24
N TRP A 145 3.39 -11.25 13.36
CA TRP A 145 3.14 -9.96 12.71
C TRP A 145 1.93 -10.03 11.78
N PHE A 146 0.87 -9.28 12.04
CA PHE A 146 -0.36 -9.17 11.25
C PHE A 146 -0.28 -8.01 10.23
N PRO A 147 -0.89 -8.08 9.03
CA PRO A 147 -0.90 -6.94 8.11
C PRO A 147 -1.84 -5.81 8.56
N ALA A 148 -1.29 -4.61 8.80
CA ALA A 148 -2.04 -3.39 9.15
C ALA A 148 -3.03 -2.94 8.06
N HIS A 149 -4.08 -2.22 8.46
CA HIS A 149 -5.01 -1.47 7.57
C HIS A 149 -5.60 -2.29 6.40
N MET A 150 -5.93 -3.55 6.65
CA MET A 150 -6.52 -4.40 5.61
C MET A 150 -8.02 -4.13 5.39
N GLY A 151 -8.64 -3.36 6.30
CA GLY A 151 -10.07 -3.05 6.32
C GLY A 151 -10.88 -4.09 7.07
N LYS A 152 -12.20 -3.88 7.16
CA LYS A 152 -13.11 -4.79 7.88
C LYS A 152 -13.35 -6.09 7.10
N ASP A 153 -13.49 -6.00 5.78
CA ASP A 153 -13.97 -7.07 4.89
C ASP A 153 -12.83 -7.97 4.36
N VAL A 154 -12.02 -8.52 5.27
CA VAL A 154 -10.83 -9.33 4.93
C VAL A 154 -11.14 -10.83 4.89
N HIS A 155 -12.03 -11.29 5.77
CA HIS A 155 -12.45 -12.68 5.88
C HIS A 155 -13.98 -12.74 5.77
N PRO A 156 -14.57 -13.65 4.96
CA PRO A 156 -16.00 -13.62 4.65
C PRO A 156 -16.92 -13.93 5.84
N ALA A 157 -16.39 -14.59 6.88
CA ALA A 157 -17.15 -15.05 8.05
C ALA A 157 -16.60 -14.56 9.40
N LEU A 158 -15.53 -13.75 9.41
CA LEU A 158 -14.87 -13.29 10.64
C LEU A 158 -14.55 -11.80 10.51
N PRO A 159 -14.78 -10.98 11.55
CA PRO A 159 -14.33 -9.61 11.55
C PRO A 159 -12.80 -9.56 11.57
N ASN A 160 -12.22 -8.49 11.04
CA ASN A 160 -10.78 -8.25 11.17
C ASN A 160 -10.43 -7.86 12.61
N ALA A 161 -10.03 -8.83 13.42
CA ALA A 161 -9.72 -8.67 14.84
C ALA A 161 -8.63 -7.62 15.14
N ASN A 162 -7.71 -7.36 14.20
CA ASN A 162 -6.72 -6.28 14.33
C ASN A 162 -7.40 -4.90 14.29
N GLU A 163 -8.38 -4.71 13.39
CA GLU A 163 -9.16 -3.46 13.31
C GLU A 163 -10.12 -3.33 14.51
N LEU A 164 -10.55 -4.44 15.12
CA LEU A 164 -11.31 -4.42 16.37
C LEU A 164 -10.44 -4.00 17.57
N ALA A 165 -9.21 -4.53 17.67
CA ALA A 165 -8.24 -4.06 18.66
C ALA A 165 -7.94 -2.56 18.47
N HIS A 166 -7.78 -2.11 17.22
CA HIS A 166 -7.58 -0.70 16.89
C HIS A 166 -8.76 0.18 17.31
N ALA A 167 -9.98 -0.18 16.91
CA ALA A 167 -11.19 0.53 17.34
C ALA A 167 -11.27 0.60 18.87
N ARG A 168 -10.97 -0.52 19.57
CA ARG A 168 -11.06 -0.61 21.02
C ARG A 168 -10.04 0.26 21.74
N VAL A 169 -8.81 0.35 21.27
CA VAL A 169 -7.79 1.22 21.88
C VAL A 169 -8.09 2.70 21.63
N ARG A 170 -8.65 3.05 20.46
CA ARG A 170 -9.13 4.40 20.17
C ARG A 170 -10.28 4.80 21.11
N GLU A 171 -11.31 3.97 21.27
CA GLU A 171 -12.41 4.19 22.23
C GLU A 171 -11.89 4.48 23.65
N LEU A 172 -10.90 3.71 24.12
CA LEU A 172 -10.33 3.88 25.45
C LEU A 172 -9.44 5.13 25.57
N SER A 173 -8.76 5.54 24.48
CA SER A 173 -7.97 6.78 24.44
C SER A 173 -8.82 8.06 24.59
N HIS A 174 -10.13 7.97 24.33
CA HIS A 174 -11.08 9.08 24.47
C HIS A 174 -11.83 9.10 25.82
N ARG A 175 -11.59 8.15 26.73
CA ARG A 175 -12.31 8.08 28.01
C ARG A 175 -11.96 9.16 29.04
N ASP A 176 -10.86 9.88 28.89
CA ASP A 176 -10.27 10.72 29.95
C ASP A 176 -10.96 12.09 30.16
N GLY A 177 -12.24 12.23 29.80
CA GLY A 177 -13.10 13.35 30.16
C GLY A 177 -12.75 14.74 29.60
N GLN A 178 -11.58 14.91 28.98
CA GLN A 178 -11.18 16.15 28.31
C GLN A 178 -12.09 16.40 27.10
N SER A 179 -13.13 17.20 27.33
CA SER A 179 -14.07 17.61 26.30
C SER A 179 -13.33 18.16 25.09
N ALA A 180 -13.78 17.78 23.89
CA ALA A 180 -13.18 18.20 22.62
C ALA A 180 -13.17 19.74 22.42
N SER A 181 -13.86 20.50 23.29
CA SER A 181 -13.84 21.96 23.36
C SER A 181 -12.51 22.59 23.80
N ASN A 182 -11.60 21.83 24.44
CA ASN A 182 -10.31 22.37 24.90
C ASN A 182 -9.12 22.02 23.98
N LEU A 183 -9.32 21.15 22.98
CA LEU A 183 -8.34 21.03 21.89
C LEU A 183 -8.44 22.28 21.01
N ARG A 184 -7.39 23.10 21.00
CA ARG A 184 -7.17 24.04 19.89
C ARG A 184 -7.28 23.27 18.57
N GLU A 185 -7.94 23.85 17.58
CA GLU A 185 -8.22 23.32 16.23
C GLU A 185 -6.99 22.70 15.50
N GLY A 186 -5.77 23.03 15.94
CA GLY A 186 -4.50 22.47 15.44
C GLY A 186 -4.04 21.14 16.05
N THR A 187 -4.58 20.69 17.19
CA THR A 187 -4.19 19.41 17.82
C THR A 187 -5.02 18.22 17.32
N ARG A 188 -5.43 18.26 16.04
CA ARG A 188 -5.85 17.04 15.35
C ARG A 188 -4.75 16.02 15.53
N GLN A 189 -5.15 14.82 15.97
CA GLN A 189 -4.25 13.70 16.23
C GLN A 189 -3.24 13.62 15.08
N LEU A 190 -2.00 14.01 15.36
CA LEU A 190 -0.94 13.89 14.38
C LEU A 190 -0.75 12.39 14.20
N ASP A 191 -1.33 11.84 13.14
CA ASP A 191 -0.85 10.63 12.50
C ASP A 191 0.59 10.94 12.11
N SER A 192 1.46 10.74 13.10
CA SER A 192 2.86 11.10 13.03
C SER A 192 3.41 10.25 11.90
N LEU A 193 3.92 10.92 10.85
CA LEU A 193 4.46 10.26 9.67
C LEU A 193 5.80 9.65 10.08
N LEU A 194 5.74 8.56 10.85
CA LEU A 194 6.87 7.96 11.56
C LEU A 194 7.72 7.11 10.61
N THR A 195 7.12 6.55 9.56
CA THR A 195 7.86 5.77 8.57
C THR A 195 8.30 6.65 7.41
N PHE A 196 9.50 6.36 6.88
CA PHE A 196 9.98 6.94 5.62
C PHE A 196 8.96 6.78 4.47
N ASN A 197 8.16 5.70 4.46
CA ASN A 197 7.15 5.47 3.43
C ASN A 197 5.97 6.46 3.52
N GLU A 198 5.49 6.75 4.74
CA GLU A 198 4.43 7.74 4.98
C GLU A 198 4.92 9.15 4.66
N ILE A 199 6.13 9.51 5.10
CA ILE A 199 6.77 10.79 4.78
C ILE A 199 6.89 10.96 3.25
N CYS A 200 7.44 9.96 2.55
CA CYS A 200 7.58 10.02 1.09
C CYS A 200 6.23 10.03 0.37
N LYS A 201 5.22 9.27 0.82
CA LYS A 201 3.86 9.33 0.27
C LYS A 201 3.22 10.68 0.48
N GLN A 202 3.37 11.29 1.66
CA GLN A 202 2.84 12.62 1.93
C GLN A 202 3.48 13.65 1.00
N TYR A 203 4.81 13.63 0.84
CA TYR A 203 5.50 14.49 -0.14
C TYR A 203 5.13 14.19 -1.59
N GLN A 204 4.86 12.92 -1.95
CA GLN A 204 4.43 12.54 -3.29
C GLN A 204 3.01 13.04 -3.60
N LEU A 205 2.09 12.92 -2.63
CA LEU A 205 0.70 13.34 -2.77
C LEU A 205 0.56 14.87 -2.70
N SER A 206 1.30 15.55 -1.83
CA SER A 206 1.28 17.02 -1.75
C SER A 206 1.87 17.71 -2.98
N ARG A 207 2.85 17.08 -3.65
CA ARG A 207 3.40 17.56 -4.94
C ARG A 207 2.53 17.18 -6.15
N ARG A 208 1.41 16.48 -5.98
CA ARG A 208 0.57 16.00 -7.09
C ARG A 208 -0.40 17.08 -7.58
N MET A 209 0.06 17.90 -8.53
CA MET A 209 -0.75 18.95 -9.18
C MET A 209 -1.76 18.44 -10.21
N LEU A 210 -1.60 17.21 -10.72
CA LEU A 210 -2.38 16.66 -11.84
C LEU A 210 -3.14 15.38 -11.43
N PRO A 211 -4.40 15.19 -11.86
CA PRO A 211 -5.22 14.05 -11.46
C PRO A 211 -4.69 12.75 -12.04
N LEU A 212 -5.01 11.64 -11.37
CA LEU A 212 -4.73 10.31 -11.89
C LEU A 212 -5.59 9.98 -13.13
N PRO A 213 -5.10 9.09 -14.02
CA PRO A 213 -5.96 8.43 -15.00
C PRO A 213 -7.15 7.77 -14.32
N HIS A 214 -8.33 7.88 -14.93
CA HIS A 214 -9.54 7.22 -14.43
C HIS A 214 -9.37 5.68 -14.53
N PRO A 215 -9.80 4.86 -13.54
CA PRO A 215 -9.52 3.43 -13.51
C PRO A 215 -10.01 2.61 -14.72
N GLN A 216 -10.98 3.15 -15.47
CA GLN A 216 -11.51 2.53 -16.69
C GLN A 216 -10.77 2.92 -17.99
N LEU A 217 -9.74 3.78 -17.92
CA LEU A 217 -8.88 4.04 -19.07
C LEU A 217 -7.92 2.87 -19.28
N SER A 218 -7.68 2.52 -20.55
CA SER A 218 -6.65 1.52 -20.87
C SER A 218 -5.26 2.00 -20.47
N ARG A 219 -4.31 1.07 -20.34
CA ARG A 219 -2.89 1.41 -20.06
C ARG A 219 -2.33 2.38 -21.09
N ALA A 220 -2.64 2.18 -22.38
CA ALA A 220 -2.20 3.06 -23.46
C ALA A 220 -2.81 4.48 -23.33
N GLN A 221 -4.12 4.58 -23.10
CA GLN A 221 -4.81 5.87 -22.87
C GLN A 221 -4.27 6.60 -21.64
N SER A 222 -3.94 5.86 -20.58
CA SER A 222 -3.36 6.41 -19.35
C SER A 222 -1.95 6.98 -19.57
N ILE A 223 -1.13 6.33 -20.40
CA ILE A 223 0.19 6.84 -20.81
C ILE A 223 0.04 8.10 -21.68
N THR A 224 -0.85 8.07 -22.68
CA THR A 224 -1.14 9.23 -23.54
C THR A 224 -1.63 10.43 -22.73
N LEU A 225 -2.59 10.23 -21.80
CA LEU A 225 -3.04 11.27 -20.88
C LEU A 225 -1.88 11.84 -20.07
N ARG A 226 -0.99 10.98 -19.56
CA ARG A 226 0.16 11.44 -18.78
C ARG A 226 1.11 12.30 -19.62
N MET A 227 1.42 11.88 -20.84
CA MET A 227 2.26 12.64 -21.78
C MET A 227 1.63 14.00 -22.15
N LEU A 228 0.31 14.05 -22.32
CA LEU A 228 -0.42 15.31 -22.55
C LEU A 228 -0.34 16.23 -21.33
N GLN A 229 -0.64 15.70 -20.13
CA GLN A 229 -0.54 16.43 -18.87
C GLN A 229 0.87 16.99 -18.59
N THR A 230 1.93 16.30 -19.01
CA THR A 230 3.32 16.75 -18.84
C THR A 230 3.89 17.50 -20.05
N GLY A 231 3.11 17.73 -21.11
CA GLY A 231 3.58 18.40 -22.34
C GLY A 231 4.64 17.61 -23.12
N THR A 232 4.79 16.31 -22.86
CA THR A 232 5.80 15.44 -23.47
C THR A 232 5.25 14.56 -24.60
N TYR A 233 4.00 14.78 -25.03
CA TYR A 233 3.42 14.06 -26.17
C TYR A 233 4.17 14.42 -27.47
N PRO A 234 4.57 13.43 -28.29
CA PRO A 234 5.38 13.67 -29.47
C PRO A 234 4.62 14.42 -30.57
N SER A 235 5.31 15.32 -31.26
CA SER A 235 4.81 16.02 -32.45
C SER A 235 5.91 16.05 -33.53
N PRO A 236 5.57 16.12 -34.83
CA PRO A 236 6.56 16.11 -35.92
C PRO A 236 7.61 17.21 -35.77
N LEU A 237 7.22 18.42 -35.35
CA LEU A 237 8.14 19.53 -35.10
C LEU A 237 9.12 19.29 -33.93
N ILE A 238 8.78 18.44 -32.96
CA ILE A 238 9.71 18.06 -31.89
C ILE A 238 10.68 16.99 -32.42
N TYR A 239 10.19 15.99 -33.15
CA TYR A 239 11.01 14.91 -33.66
C TYR A 239 11.95 15.33 -34.80
N SER A 240 11.56 16.27 -35.66
CA SER A 240 12.43 16.81 -36.72
C SER A 240 13.68 17.54 -36.19
N LYS A 241 13.74 17.85 -34.88
CA LYS A 241 14.95 18.41 -34.22
C LYS A 241 16.00 17.36 -33.89
N PHE A 242 15.62 16.08 -33.89
CA PHE A 242 16.47 14.95 -33.48
C PHE A 242 16.64 13.92 -34.60
N ILE A 243 15.76 13.94 -35.61
CA ILE A 243 15.73 12.98 -36.72
C ILE A 243 15.50 13.75 -38.02
N GLU A 244 16.54 13.82 -38.87
CA GLU A 244 16.55 14.59 -40.12
C GLU A 244 15.53 14.08 -41.16
N SER A 245 15.20 12.78 -41.12
CA SER A 245 14.23 12.17 -42.04
C SER A 245 12.76 12.47 -41.70
N ILE A 246 12.47 13.12 -40.57
CA ILE A 246 11.11 13.48 -40.16
C ILE A 246 10.77 14.90 -40.59
N ASN A 247 9.80 15.01 -41.49
CA ASN A 247 9.28 16.28 -41.95
C ASN A 247 8.43 16.96 -40.83
N PRO A 248 8.71 18.23 -40.43
CA PRO A 248 7.94 18.95 -39.41
C PRO A 248 6.53 19.41 -39.83
N HIS A 249 6.15 19.25 -41.11
CA HIS A 249 4.86 19.68 -41.65
C HIS A 249 3.71 18.80 -41.16
N CYS A 250 2.49 19.33 -41.19
CA CYS A 250 1.28 18.55 -40.89
C CYS A 250 0.94 17.62 -42.08
N PRO A 251 0.62 16.33 -41.85
CA PRO A 251 0.24 15.40 -42.92
C PRO A 251 -1.22 15.57 -43.41
N HIS A 252 -1.97 16.52 -42.84
CA HIS A 252 -3.40 16.70 -43.09
C HIS A 252 -3.79 18.13 -43.52
N CYS A 253 -2.85 19.08 -43.51
CA CYS A 253 -3.02 20.45 -44.02
C CYS A 253 -1.63 21.06 -44.27
N ASP A 254 -1.55 22.14 -45.02
CA ASP A 254 -0.28 22.74 -45.48
C ASP A 254 0.50 23.51 -44.39
N GLU A 255 0.19 23.28 -43.11
CA GLU A 255 0.90 23.89 -41.98
C GLU A 255 2.33 23.35 -41.89
N ARG A 256 3.31 24.27 -41.90
CA ARG A 256 4.74 23.94 -41.92
C ARG A 256 5.29 23.56 -40.55
N ARG A 257 4.58 23.89 -39.47
CA ARG A 257 5.00 23.66 -38.09
C ARG A 257 3.95 22.87 -37.32
N CYS A 258 3.94 21.55 -37.49
CA CYS A 258 3.03 20.66 -36.76
C CYS A 258 3.44 20.53 -35.28
N THR A 259 2.99 21.48 -34.47
CA THR A 259 3.10 21.48 -33.01
C THR A 259 2.07 20.55 -32.36
N LEU A 260 2.26 20.27 -31.06
CA LEU A 260 1.25 19.56 -30.26
C LEU A 260 -0.10 20.31 -30.21
N SER A 261 -0.09 21.64 -30.09
CA SER A 261 -1.31 22.46 -30.14
C SER A 261 -2.03 22.37 -31.49
N HIS A 262 -1.27 22.29 -32.58
CA HIS A 262 -1.80 22.09 -33.92
C HIS A 262 -2.49 20.73 -34.05
N MET A 263 -1.84 19.66 -33.59
CA MET A 263 -2.41 18.30 -33.57
C MET A 263 -3.64 18.14 -32.67
N LEU A 264 -3.81 19.00 -31.67
CA LEU A 264 -4.91 18.91 -30.68
C LEU A 264 -6.13 19.76 -31.05
N TRP A 265 -5.97 21.06 -31.35
CA TRP A 265 -7.11 21.97 -31.57
C TRP A 265 -6.98 22.94 -32.77
N GLN A 266 -5.77 23.29 -33.21
CA GLN A 266 -5.61 24.33 -34.25
C GLN A 266 -5.74 23.78 -35.68
N CYS A 267 -5.49 22.49 -35.91
CA CYS A 267 -5.64 21.87 -37.24
C CYS A 267 -7.11 21.75 -37.65
N THR A 268 -7.53 22.55 -38.64
CA THR A 268 -8.92 22.61 -39.12
C THR A 268 -9.40 21.30 -39.76
N THR A 269 -8.54 20.61 -40.51
CA THR A 269 -8.85 19.34 -41.19
C THR A 269 -8.93 18.13 -40.25
N LEU A 270 -8.35 18.23 -39.05
CA LEU A 270 -8.50 17.24 -37.99
C LEU A 270 -9.68 17.52 -37.04
N ARG A 271 -10.24 18.74 -37.07
CA ARG A 271 -11.20 19.21 -36.06
C ARG A 271 -12.60 18.60 -36.22
N ASN A 272 -13.07 18.35 -37.45
CA ASN A 272 -14.33 17.65 -37.78
C ASN A 272 -15.54 17.91 -36.85
N GLY A 273 -15.74 19.16 -36.39
CA GLY A 273 -16.85 19.54 -35.50
C GLY A 273 -16.69 19.19 -34.02
N GLU A 274 -15.52 18.73 -33.56
CA GLU A 274 -15.26 18.41 -32.15
C GLU A 274 -15.32 19.65 -31.23
N PRO A 275 -15.82 19.51 -29.99
CA PRO A 275 -16.11 20.63 -29.09
C PRO A 275 -14.87 21.24 -28.43
N LEU A 276 -13.74 20.51 -28.35
CA LEU A 276 -12.49 21.00 -27.77
C LEU A 276 -11.70 21.82 -28.80
N SER A 277 -12.18 23.02 -29.11
CA SER A 277 -11.60 23.93 -30.12
C SER A 277 -10.65 24.99 -29.55
N THR A 278 -10.71 25.25 -28.24
CA THR A 278 -9.87 26.25 -27.55
C THR A 278 -8.84 25.58 -26.65
N GLU A 279 -7.73 26.28 -26.42
CA GLU A 279 -6.68 25.80 -25.50
C GLU A 279 -7.24 25.60 -24.08
N ASP A 280 -8.05 26.52 -23.57
CA ASP A 280 -8.62 26.43 -22.22
C ASP A 280 -9.52 25.20 -22.05
N ALA A 281 -10.34 24.87 -23.06
CA ALA A 281 -11.14 23.65 -23.03
C ALA A 281 -10.27 22.38 -22.93
N TRP A 282 -9.14 22.34 -23.64
CA TRP A 282 -8.17 21.25 -23.53
C TRP A 282 -7.45 21.23 -22.19
N ARG A 283 -7.04 22.39 -21.66
CA ARG A 283 -6.40 22.50 -20.33
C ARG A 283 -7.35 22.01 -19.24
N THR A 284 -8.62 22.42 -19.26
CA THR A 284 -9.66 21.92 -18.35
C THR A 284 -9.87 20.41 -18.50
N ALA A 285 -9.91 19.88 -19.73
CA ALA A 285 -10.11 18.45 -19.96
C ALA A 285 -8.97 17.59 -19.35
N ILE A 286 -7.70 17.99 -19.50
CA ILE A 286 -6.55 17.22 -18.97
C ILE A 286 -6.35 17.37 -17.45
N THR A 287 -6.85 18.45 -16.84
CA THR A 287 -6.82 18.69 -15.38
C THR A 287 -8.05 18.16 -14.63
N SER A 288 -9.15 17.86 -15.34
CA SER A 288 -10.36 17.30 -14.73
C SER A 288 -10.15 15.90 -14.12
N SER A 289 -10.89 15.56 -13.07
CA SER A 289 -11.00 14.18 -12.57
C SER A 289 -11.84 13.30 -13.48
N ASP A 290 -12.80 13.89 -14.20
CA ASP A 290 -14.04 13.22 -14.55
C ASP A 290 -13.98 12.43 -15.86
N ARG A 291 -14.80 11.38 -15.93
CA ARG A 291 -14.79 10.42 -17.03
C ARG A 291 -15.24 11.05 -18.35
N GLU A 292 -16.25 11.91 -18.32
CA GLU A 292 -16.84 12.48 -19.54
C GLU A 292 -15.88 13.49 -20.19
N SER A 293 -15.30 14.39 -19.40
CA SER A 293 -14.22 15.30 -19.81
C SER A 293 -13.01 14.55 -20.39
N LYS A 294 -12.66 13.39 -19.81
CA LYS A 294 -11.61 12.49 -20.34
C LYS A 294 -12.05 11.64 -21.53
N SER A 295 -13.35 11.49 -21.78
CA SER A 295 -13.87 10.73 -22.92
C SER A 295 -13.79 11.55 -24.21
N GLY A 296 -13.91 12.88 -24.15
CA GLY A 296 -13.59 13.78 -25.26
C GLY A 296 -12.15 13.59 -25.75
N LEU A 297 -11.20 13.43 -24.82
CA LEU A 297 -9.80 13.07 -25.11
C LEU A 297 -9.64 11.75 -25.90
N SER A 298 -10.57 10.81 -25.75
CA SER A 298 -10.61 9.55 -26.50
C SER A 298 -11.34 9.65 -27.86
N ARG A 299 -12.14 10.71 -28.05
CA ARG A 299 -12.90 11.00 -29.27
C ARG A 299 -12.18 11.93 -30.25
N GLY A 300 -11.20 12.69 -29.79
CA GLY A 300 -10.39 13.60 -30.62
C GLY A 300 -9.71 12.97 -31.86
N PRO A 301 -8.96 13.78 -32.64
CA PRO A 301 -8.39 13.44 -33.94
C PRO A 301 -7.92 11.99 -34.14
N ALA A 302 -8.13 11.40 -35.32
CA ALA A 302 -7.92 9.96 -35.56
C ALA A 302 -6.51 9.42 -35.22
N LEU A 303 -5.51 10.31 -35.16
CA LEU A 303 -4.15 10.07 -34.64
C LEU A 303 -4.12 9.54 -33.19
N TRP A 304 -5.02 10.00 -32.31
CA TRP A 304 -5.07 9.58 -30.90
C TRP A 304 -5.55 8.13 -30.74
N ARG A 305 -6.38 7.63 -31.67
CA ARG A 305 -6.99 6.28 -31.59
C ARG A 305 -6.07 5.14 -32.04
N ARG A 306 -5.07 5.39 -32.88
CA ARG A 306 -4.21 4.33 -33.46
C ARG A 306 -2.78 4.28 -32.89
N GLY A 307 -2.47 5.17 -31.95
CA GLY A 307 -1.09 5.54 -31.65
C GLY A 307 -0.53 6.46 -32.74
N SER A 308 0.49 7.25 -32.41
CA SER A 308 1.12 8.14 -33.39
C SER A 308 1.65 7.33 -34.58
N PRO A 309 1.33 7.68 -35.84
CA PRO A 309 1.88 6.98 -37.01
C PRO A 309 3.41 7.10 -37.06
N TYR A 310 3.97 8.16 -36.47
CA TYR A 310 5.41 8.39 -36.26
C TYR A 310 6.04 7.50 -35.17
N LEU A 311 5.24 6.65 -34.49
CA LEU A 311 5.68 5.68 -33.49
C LEU A 311 5.33 4.22 -33.87
N SER A 312 5.03 3.93 -35.15
CA SER A 312 4.88 2.54 -35.59
C SER A 312 6.22 1.80 -35.55
N PRO A 313 6.40 0.74 -34.74
CA PRO A 313 7.66 -0.01 -34.65
C PRO A 313 7.82 -1.03 -35.81
N ARG A 314 7.27 -0.74 -36.99
CA ARG A 314 7.31 -1.62 -38.18
C ARG A 314 8.65 -1.55 -38.92
N GLY A 315 9.75 -1.69 -38.18
CA GLY A 315 11.12 -1.69 -38.71
C GLY A 315 12.03 -2.75 -38.09
N CYS A 316 11.80 -3.16 -36.84
CA CYS A 316 12.72 -4.02 -36.11
C CYS A 316 12.00 -5.09 -35.26
N CYS A 317 11.34 -6.05 -35.91
CA CYS A 317 11.09 -7.41 -35.41
C CYS A 317 10.32 -8.22 -36.47
N PRO A 318 10.88 -9.32 -37.02
CA PRO A 318 10.08 -10.25 -37.82
C PRO A 318 9.04 -10.93 -36.89
N GLN A 319 7.76 -10.81 -37.23
CA GLN A 319 6.70 -11.51 -36.51
C GLN A 319 6.69 -12.99 -36.95
N PRO A 320 6.67 -13.96 -36.01
CA PRO A 320 6.44 -15.35 -36.39
C PRO A 320 4.99 -15.50 -36.87
N THR A 321 4.82 -16.00 -38.09
CA THR A 321 3.50 -16.30 -38.66
C THR A 321 2.84 -17.46 -37.91
N PRO A 322 1.66 -17.29 -37.28
CA PRO A 322 0.91 -18.43 -36.76
C PRO A 322 0.32 -19.24 -37.93
N PRO A 323 0.24 -20.58 -37.83
CA PRO A 323 -0.31 -21.41 -38.89
C PRO A 323 -1.83 -21.20 -39.04
N LEU A 324 -2.29 -21.16 -40.28
CA LEU A 324 -3.71 -21.06 -40.62
C LEU A 324 -4.46 -22.35 -40.25
N LEU A 325 -5.30 -22.29 -39.22
CA LEU A 325 -6.32 -23.30 -38.98
C LEU A 325 -7.51 -23.08 -39.94
N ARG A 326 -7.68 -24.00 -40.90
CA ARG A 326 -8.95 -24.24 -41.60
C ARG A 326 -9.45 -25.66 -41.28
N GLY A 327 -10.66 -25.78 -40.71
CA GLY A 327 -11.58 -26.88 -41.05
C GLY A 327 -12.41 -26.47 -42.29
N ILE A 328 -13.26 -27.28 -42.93
CA ILE A 328 -13.77 -28.66 -42.76
C ILE A 328 -14.09 -29.15 -44.21
N GLY A 329 -14.01 -30.43 -44.63
CA GLY A 329 -13.61 -31.69 -43.98
C GLY A 329 -14.32 -32.90 -44.65
N SER A 330 -13.80 -34.13 -44.45
CA SER A 330 -14.39 -35.44 -44.88
C SER A 330 -14.39 -35.78 -46.39
N PRO A 331 -14.58 -37.07 -46.78
CA PRO A 331 -13.94 -38.28 -46.25
C PRO A 331 -13.41 -39.22 -47.37
N GLY A 332 -12.38 -40.05 -47.12
CA GLY A 332 -11.95 -41.04 -48.13
C GLY A 332 -10.78 -41.98 -47.77
N GLN A 333 -11.11 -43.27 -47.65
CA GLN A 333 -10.32 -44.46 -48.02
C GLN A 333 -8.82 -44.58 -47.63
N PHE A 334 -8.57 -45.43 -46.62
CA PHE A 334 -7.81 -46.69 -46.76
C PHE A 334 -6.78 -46.83 -47.91
N ILE A 335 -5.48 -47.01 -47.60
CA ILE A 335 -4.66 -48.22 -47.89
C ILE A 335 -3.13 -48.01 -47.62
N ASN A 336 -2.58 -48.91 -46.80
CA ASN A 336 -1.23 -49.51 -46.76
C ASN A 336 0.10 -48.75 -47.05
N LYS A 337 1.01 -48.96 -46.08
CA LYS A 337 2.40 -49.51 -46.19
C LYS A 337 3.59 -48.65 -46.65
N VAL A 338 4.65 -48.78 -45.83
CA VAL A 338 6.08 -48.97 -46.21
C VAL A 338 6.77 -47.70 -46.77
N HIS A 339 7.97 -47.31 -46.34
CA HIS A 339 9.07 -48.12 -45.79
C HIS A 339 9.73 -47.55 -44.53
#